data_AF-A0A7M3DSE4-F1
#
_entry.id   AF-A0A7M3DSE4-F1
#
_cell.length_a   1.000
_cell.length_b   1.000
_cell.length_c   1.000
_cell.angle_alpha   90.00
_cell.angle_beta   90.00
_cell.angle_gamma   90.00
#
_symmetry.space_group_name_H-M   'P 1'
#
loop_
_entity.id
_entity.type
_entity.pdbx_description
1 polymer ?
#
loop_
_entity_poly.entity_id
_entity_poly.type
_entity_poly.pdbx_seq_one_letter_code
_entity_poly.pdbx_strand_id
1 'polypeptide(L)'
;MRLSRYFMPILKENPKEAEIVSHRLMLRAGMIRQQSQGIYSWLPLGKRVLDKVNAIIREEQNRAGAIELSMPTLQSAELWQESGRYDAYGKEMLRIKDRQDRPMLYGPTNEEMVTDIFRSSIKSYKDLPLNLYHIQLKFRDEIRPRFGTMRSREFMMKDAYSFDLTPEGAEHSYNKMFAAYLRTFDRLGLRAIPMRADTGPIGGKLSHEFIILADTGESEVFCHKDFVDFDIPGEHTDFDSVEGLQAIFDKWTSLYAATSEMHDEAAFNAVPEGDRLSARGIEVGHIFYFGTKYSEPMGAKVQGPDGKEHFVHMGSYGIGPTRLVPAIIEASHDDNGIIWPASVAPFDIVVINMKAGDQACDDTCELIYAALTKAGKDVLYDDTDDRAGTKFATADLIGVPVQIIAGPRAVANGEVEVKDRKTGARETMTIEAAINRFVA
;
A
#
# COMPACT_ATOMS: atom_id res chain seq x y z
N MET A 1 -21.27 2.48 12.05
CA MET A 1 -21.39 1.00 12.15
C MET A 1 -21.55 0.62 13.62
N ARG A 2 -22.49 -0.25 13.96
CA ARG A 2 -22.63 -0.82 15.32
C ARG A 2 -21.86 -2.13 15.42
N LEU A 3 -21.11 -2.33 16.49
CA LEU A 3 -20.28 -3.51 16.66
C LEU A 3 -21.13 -4.78 16.79
N SER A 4 -22.30 -4.70 17.44
CA SER A 4 -23.30 -5.78 17.51
C SER A 4 -23.78 -6.27 16.14
N ARG A 5 -23.62 -5.46 15.09
CA ARG A 5 -24.01 -5.75 13.70
C ARG A 5 -22.81 -5.90 12.76
N TYR A 6 -21.60 -5.94 13.31
CA TYR A 6 -20.36 -6.02 12.55
C TYR A 6 -19.68 -7.36 12.77
N PHE A 7 -19.12 -7.94 11.71
CA PHE A 7 -18.36 -9.19 11.83
C PHE A 7 -16.89 -8.89 12.10
N MET A 8 -16.48 -9.05 13.37
CA MET A 8 -15.12 -8.80 13.84
C MET A 8 -14.69 -9.89 14.85
N PRO A 9 -14.22 -11.05 14.37
CA PRO A 9 -13.89 -12.18 15.22
C PRO A 9 -12.53 -12.00 15.91
N ILE A 10 -12.51 -11.26 17.03
CA ILE A 10 -11.29 -11.01 17.82
C ILE A 10 -10.74 -12.29 18.43
N LEU A 11 -9.41 -12.47 18.37
CA LEU A 11 -8.70 -13.56 19.05
C LEU A 11 -8.05 -13.06 20.35
N LYS A 12 -8.35 -13.76 21.45
CA LYS A 12 -7.81 -13.44 22.78
C LYS A 12 -6.32 -13.76 22.90
N GLU A 13 -5.90 -14.87 22.31
CA GLU A 13 -4.53 -15.38 22.38
C GLU A 13 -3.76 -15.08 21.10
N ASN A 14 -2.44 -15.02 21.20
CA ASN A 14 -1.56 -14.89 20.05
C ASN A 14 -1.59 -16.19 19.21
N PRO A 15 -1.89 -16.12 17.90
CA PRO A 15 -1.82 -17.28 17.02
C PRO A 15 -0.39 -17.83 16.96
N LYS A 16 -0.24 -19.15 17.12
CA LYS A 16 1.08 -19.81 17.21
C LYS A 16 1.85 -19.78 15.88
N GLU A 17 1.12 -19.68 14.78
CA GLU A 17 1.62 -19.61 13.41
C GLU A 17 2.14 -18.21 13.01
N ALA A 18 1.92 -17.19 13.83
CA ALA A 18 2.29 -15.81 13.52
C ALA A 18 3.67 -15.43 14.10
N GLU A 19 4.68 -15.41 13.22
CA GLU A 19 6.07 -15.09 13.58
C GLU A 19 6.31 -13.60 13.84
N ILE A 20 5.65 -12.72 13.08
CA ILE A 20 5.84 -11.26 13.15
C ILE A 20 4.62 -10.53 13.72
N VAL A 21 4.83 -9.29 14.18
CA VAL A 21 3.83 -8.52 14.93
C VAL A 21 2.61 -8.19 14.07
N SER A 22 2.81 -7.70 12.86
CA SER A 22 1.71 -7.35 11.96
C SER A 22 0.82 -8.55 11.62
N HIS A 23 1.41 -9.71 11.29
CA HIS A 23 0.64 -10.93 11.03
C HIS A 23 -0.19 -11.33 12.26
N ARG A 24 0.42 -11.29 13.45
CA ARG A 24 -0.25 -11.58 14.72
C ARG A 24 -1.40 -10.62 14.99
N LEU A 25 -1.17 -9.32 14.85
CA LEU A 25 -2.18 -8.30 15.10
C LEU A 25 -3.32 -8.34 14.08
N MET A 26 -3.05 -8.57 12.80
CA MET A 26 -4.09 -8.71 11.77
C MET A 26 -4.99 -9.92 12.03
N LEU A 27 -4.43 -11.04 12.50
CA LEU A 27 -5.23 -12.20 12.91
C LEU A 27 -6.03 -11.90 14.19
N ARG A 28 -5.39 -11.31 15.21
CA ARG A 28 -6.04 -11.00 16.50
C ARG A 28 -7.16 -9.98 16.37
N ALA A 29 -6.97 -8.96 15.55
CA ALA A 29 -7.96 -7.92 15.26
C ALA A 29 -9.08 -8.40 14.30
N GLY A 30 -9.05 -9.66 13.86
CA GLY A 30 -10.06 -10.20 12.94
C GLY A 30 -10.05 -9.50 11.58
N MET A 31 -8.87 -9.12 11.08
CA MET A 31 -8.71 -8.44 9.78
C MET A 31 -8.53 -9.41 8.62
N ILE A 32 -7.89 -10.55 8.86
CA ILE A 32 -7.62 -11.57 7.84
C ILE A 32 -7.89 -12.97 8.39
N ARG A 33 -8.14 -13.91 7.49
CA ARG A 33 -8.23 -15.35 7.79
C ARG A 33 -7.55 -16.16 6.71
N GLN A 34 -6.62 -17.01 7.09
CA GLN A 34 -5.94 -17.89 6.16
C GLN A 34 -6.90 -19.00 5.66
N GLN A 35 -6.95 -19.20 4.33
CA GLN A 35 -7.73 -20.27 3.69
C GLN A 35 -6.83 -21.39 3.15
N SER A 36 -5.61 -21.03 2.74
CA SER A 36 -4.55 -21.95 2.33
C SER A 36 -3.19 -21.29 2.59
N GLN A 37 -2.09 -22.03 2.43
CA GLN A 37 -0.74 -21.47 2.60
C GLN A 37 -0.56 -20.25 1.68
N GLY A 38 -0.31 -19.08 2.27
CA GLY A 38 -0.18 -17.82 1.52
C GLY A 38 -1.45 -17.32 0.82
N ILE A 39 -2.65 -17.74 1.23
CA ILE A 39 -3.93 -17.27 0.64
C ILE A 39 -4.87 -16.87 1.76
N TYR A 40 -5.31 -15.61 1.75
CA TYR A 40 -6.04 -14.99 2.85
C TYR A 40 -7.35 -14.37 2.40
N SER A 41 -8.41 -14.59 3.18
CA SER A 41 -9.62 -13.77 3.11
C SER A 41 -9.42 -12.49 3.91
N TRP A 42 -9.75 -11.35 3.30
CA TRP A 42 -9.83 -10.07 3.98
C TRP A 42 -11.20 -9.92 4.65
N LEU A 43 -11.21 -9.92 5.98
CA LEU A 43 -12.41 -9.74 6.79
C LEU A 43 -12.81 -8.26 6.84
N PRO A 44 -14.03 -7.91 7.28
CA PRO A 44 -14.55 -6.55 7.14
C PRO A 44 -13.61 -5.45 7.60
N LEU A 45 -12.99 -5.59 8.79
CA LEU A 45 -12.07 -4.57 9.32
C LEU A 45 -10.84 -4.39 8.42
N GLY A 46 -10.21 -5.50 8.03
CA GLY A 46 -9.05 -5.48 7.14
C GLY A 46 -9.39 -4.97 5.74
N LYS A 47 -10.58 -5.33 5.22
CA LYS A 47 -11.06 -4.87 3.91
C LYS A 47 -11.26 -3.35 3.89
N ARG A 48 -11.77 -2.74 4.98
CA ARG A 48 -11.88 -1.27 5.06
C ARG A 48 -10.51 -0.59 4.96
N VAL A 49 -9.50 -1.11 5.66
CA VAL A 49 -8.13 -0.58 5.57
C VAL A 49 -7.57 -0.75 4.16
N LEU A 50 -7.69 -1.95 3.57
CA LEU A 50 -7.23 -2.22 2.21
C LEU A 50 -7.89 -1.28 1.18
N ASP A 51 -9.17 -0.97 1.36
CA ASP A 51 -9.89 -0.03 0.49
C ASP A 51 -9.36 1.40 0.61
N LYS A 52 -9.05 1.88 1.83
CA LYS A 52 -8.42 3.20 2.04
C LYS A 52 -7.01 3.26 1.44
N VAL A 53 -6.21 2.18 1.59
CA VAL A 53 -4.90 2.07 0.93
C VAL A 53 -5.04 2.16 -0.59
N ASN A 54 -5.96 1.41 -1.18
CA ASN A 54 -6.22 1.44 -2.62
C ASN A 54 -6.73 2.80 -3.11
N ALA A 55 -7.54 3.50 -2.31
CA ALA A 55 -8.02 4.84 -2.64
C ALA A 55 -6.85 5.83 -2.75
N ILE A 56 -5.95 5.86 -1.77
CA ILE A 56 -4.77 6.74 -1.78
C ILE A 56 -3.86 6.43 -2.97
N ILE A 57 -3.58 5.14 -3.22
CA ILE A 57 -2.77 4.73 -4.38
C ILE A 57 -3.41 5.23 -5.68
N ARG A 58 -4.71 5.01 -5.86
CA ARG A 58 -5.47 5.45 -7.05
C ARG A 58 -5.42 6.97 -7.23
N GLU A 59 -5.62 7.73 -6.16
CA GLU A 59 -5.59 9.19 -6.20
C GLU A 59 -4.23 9.72 -6.65
N GLU A 60 -3.12 9.18 -6.13
CA GLU A 60 -1.78 9.64 -6.52
C GLU A 60 -1.37 9.17 -7.92
N GLN A 61 -1.80 7.98 -8.35
CA GLN A 61 -1.61 7.55 -9.74
C GLN A 61 -2.35 8.46 -10.73
N ASN A 62 -3.61 8.78 -10.43
CA ASN A 62 -4.42 9.68 -11.26
C ASN A 62 -3.85 11.11 -11.27
N ARG A 63 -3.39 11.59 -10.11
CA ARG A 63 -2.73 12.90 -9.99
C ARG A 63 -1.48 13.01 -10.85
N ALA A 64 -0.73 11.91 -10.99
CA ALA A 64 0.43 11.82 -11.87
C ALA A 64 0.09 11.62 -13.36
N GLY A 65 -1.20 11.58 -13.71
CA GLY A 65 -1.67 11.43 -15.09
C GLY A 65 -1.76 9.99 -15.61
N ALA A 66 -1.62 8.97 -14.74
CA ALA A 66 -1.84 7.58 -15.13
C ALA A 66 -3.35 7.29 -15.24
N ILE A 67 -3.72 6.37 -16.13
CA ILE A 67 -5.11 6.06 -16.48
C ILE A 67 -5.44 4.65 -16.02
N GLU A 68 -6.49 4.51 -15.20
CA GLU A 68 -6.92 3.21 -14.69
C GLU A 68 -7.67 2.40 -15.75
N LEU A 69 -7.30 1.12 -15.87
CA LEU A 69 -8.03 0.08 -16.58
C LEU A 69 -8.13 -1.17 -15.70
N SER A 70 -8.71 -2.25 -16.21
CA SER A 70 -8.75 -3.53 -15.50
C SER A 70 -8.43 -4.68 -16.45
N MET A 71 -7.29 -5.34 -16.23
CA MET A 71 -6.89 -6.54 -16.95
C MET A 71 -7.37 -7.81 -16.22
N PRO A 72 -7.66 -8.90 -16.94
CA PRO A 72 -8.04 -10.17 -16.34
C PRO A 72 -6.90 -10.81 -15.54
N THR A 73 -7.27 -11.61 -14.53
CA THR A 73 -6.32 -12.41 -13.74
C THR A 73 -5.77 -13.61 -14.51
N LEU A 74 -6.55 -14.18 -15.42
CA LEU A 74 -6.11 -15.27 -16.31
C LEU A 74 -5.55 -14.68 -17.60
N GLN A 75 -4.39 -15.20 -18.03
CA GLN A 75 -3.71 -14.76 -19.25
C GLN A 75 -3.43 -15.95 -20.17
N SER A 76 -3.39 -15.68 -21.49
CA SER A 76 -2.97 -16.68 -22.48
C SER A 76 -1.47 -16.97 -22.32
N ALA A 77 -1.08 -18.24 -22.37
CA ALA A 77 0.33 -18.62 -22.41
C ALA A 77 1.03 -18.11 -23.68
N GLU A 78 0.30 -17.96 -24.79
CA GLU A 78 0.85 -17.49 -26.07
C GLU A 78 1.48 -16.10 -25.95
N LEU A 79 0.85 -15.17 -25.22
CA LEU A 79 1.39 -13.84 -24.97
C LEU A 79 2.75 -13.88 -24.26
N TRP A 80 2.90 -14.80 -23.29
CA TRP A 80 4.14 -15.01 -22.55
C TRP A 80 5.21 -15.74 -23.34
N GLN A 81 4.80 -16.51 -24.36
CA GLN A 81 5.72 -17.14 -25.30
C GLN A 81 6.29 -16.10 -26.27
N GLU A 82 5.49 -15.11 -26.71
CA GLU A 82 5.97 -13.99 -27.54
C GLU A 82 7.10 -13.21 -26.87
N SER A 83 7.00 -12.92 -25.56
CA SER A 83 8.06 -12.25 -24.81
C SER A 83 9.23 -13.16 -24.40
N GLY A 84 9.08 -14.48 -24.61
CA GLY A 84 10.03 -15.50 -24.16
C GLY A 84 10.02 -15.75 -22.64
N ARG A 85 9.09 -15.14 -21.89
CA ARG A 85 9.05 -15.28 -20.42
C ARG A 85 8.28 -16.49 -19.91
N TYR A 86 7.48 -17.15 -20.73
CA TYR A 86 6.66 -18.29 -20.30
C TYR A 86 7.47 -19.36 -19.54
N ASP A 87 8.60 -19.80 -20.11
CA ASP A 87 9.49 -20.77 -19.47
C ASP A 87 10.56 -20.14 -18.57
N ALA A 88 11.00 -18.92 -18.89
CA ALA A 88 12.00 -18.23 -18.10
C ALA A 88 11.50 -17.80 -16.70
N TYR A 89 10.19 -17.62 -16.50
CA TYR A 89 9.62 -17.25 -15.19
C TYR A 89 9.78 -18.35 -14.13
N GLY A 90 9.92 -19.62 -14.56
CA GLY A 90 10.12 -20.73 -13.65
C GLY A 90 8.88 -21.14 -12.85
N LYS A 91 9.11 -21.75 -11.68
CA LYS A 91 8.08 -22.45 -10.90
C LYS A 91 7.11 -21.55 -10.15
N GLU A 92 7.43 -20.27 -10.00
CA GLU A 92 6.54 -19.30 -9.36
C GLU A 92 5.31 -18.97 -10.24
N MET A 93 5.33 -19.31 -11.54
CA MET A 93 4.21 -19.12 -12.43
C MET A 93 3.17 -20.24 -12.25
N LEU A 94 1.96 -19.88 -11.79
CA LEU A 94 0.84 -20.81 -11.75
C LEU A 94 0.25 -21.02 -13.14
N ARG A 95 0.65 -22.11 -13.79
CA ARG A 95 0.14 -22.54 -15.11
C ARG A 95 -1.17 -23.31 -14.98
N ILE A 96 -2.12 -23.03 -15.86
CA ILE A 96 -3.48 -23.58 -15.86
C ILE A 96 -3.79 -24.10 -17.27
N LYS A 97 -4.63 -25.14 -17.37
CA LYS A 97 -5.27 -25.53 -18.63
C LYS A 97 -6.78 -25.44 -18.47
N ASP A 98 -7.46 -24.89 -19.48
CA ASP A 98 -8.92 -24.92 -19.51
C ASP A 98 -9.45 -26.31 -19.92
N ARG A 99 -10.78 -26.44 -20.01
CA ARG A 99 -11.45 -27.69 -20.40
C ARG A 99 -11.22 -28.13 -21.86
N GLN A 100 -10.58 -27.29 -22.67
CA GLN A 100 -10.19 -27.57 -24.06
C GLN A 100 -8.67 -27.69 -24.19
N ASP A 101 -7.96 -27.90 -23.08
CA ASP A 101 -6.50 -27.99 -23.01
C ASP A 101 -5.75 -26.73 -23.46
N ARG A 102 -6.42 -25.57 -23.50
CA ARG A 102 -5.76 -24.30 -23.85
C ARG A 102 -4.82 -23.88 -22.72
N PRO A 103 -3.54 -23.60 -23.00
CA PRO A 103 -2.58 -23.21 -21.98
C PRO A 103 -2.82 -21.76 -21.54
N MET A 104 -3.00 -21.58 -20.23
CA MET A 104 -3.20 -20.30 -19.57
C MET A 104 -2.30 -20.21 -18.34
N LEU A 105 -2.32 -19.06 -17.68
CA LEU A 105 -1.70 -18.86 -16.37
C LEU A 105 -2.51 -17.85 -15.55
N TYR A 106 -2.37 -17.93 -14.22
CA TYR A 106 -2.77 -16.83 -13.34
C TYR A 106 -1.63 -15.80 -13.36
N GLY A 107 -1.92 -14.59 -13.82
CA GLY A 107 -0.95 -13.52 -14.03
C GLY A 107 -0.17 -13.16 -12.76
N PRO A 108 1.17 -13.34 -12.73
CA PRO A 108 2.00 -12.83 -11.64
C PRO A 108 2.39 -11.35 -11.83
N THR A 109 2.19 -10.82 -13.05
CA THR A 109 2.37 -9.44 -13.52
C THR A 109 1.70 -9.31 -14.91
N ASN A 110 1.77 -8.15 -15.58
CA ASN A 110 0.99 -7.86 -16.80
C ASN A 110 1.77 -7.18 -17.94
N GLU A 111 3.10 -7.19 -17.96
CA GLU A 111 3.86 -6.49 -19.03
C GLU A 111 3.45 -6.94 -20.45
N GLU A 112 3.27 -8.24 -20.69
CA GLU A 112 2.86 -8.77 -21.99
C GLU A 112 1.44 -8.33 -22.37
N MET A 113 0.51 -8.43 -21.42
CA MET A 113 -0.90 -8.13 -21.67
C MET A 113 -1.13 -6.65 -21.96
N VAL A 114 -0.49 -5.75 -21.22
CA VAL A 114 -0.61 -4.31 -21.46
C VAL A 114 0.07 -3.91 -22.77
N THR A 115 1.16 -4.58 -23.14
CA THR A 115 1.83 -4.39 -24.44
C THR A 115 0.92 -4.79 -25.59
N ASP A 116 0.16 -5.89 -25.44
CA ASP A 116 -0.82 -6.34 -26.44
C ASP A 116 -1.99 -5.35 -26.61
N ILE A 117 -2.51 -4.84 -25.50
CA ILE A 117 -3.54 -3.77 -25.49
C ILE A 117 -3.00 -2.51 -26.19
N PHE A 118 -1.77 -2.11 -25.86
CA PHE A 118 -1.13 -0.94 -26.46
C PHE A 118 -0.94 -1.12 -27.97
N ARG A 119 -0.28 -2.21 -28.39
CA ARG A 119 0.08 -2.43 -29.80
C ARG A 119 -1.14 -2.57 -30.69
N SER A 120 -2.28 -3.03 -30.16
CA SER A 120 -3.53 -3.14 -30.91
C SER A 120 -4.28 -1.80 -31.07
N SER A 121 -4.04 -0.85 -30.16
CA SER A 121 -4.84 0.38 -30.06
C SER A 121 -4.10 1.64 -30.49
N ILE A 122 -2.80 1.73 -30.22
CA ILE A 122 -2.00 2.95 -30.39
C ILE A 122 -1.04 2.81 -31.57
N LYS A 123 -1.04 3.80 -32.47
CA LYS A 123 -0.26 3.76 -33.73
C LYS A 123 0.55 5.03 -33.99
N SER A 124 0.33 6.12 -33.27
CA SER A 124 1.01 7.40 -33.51
C SER A 124 1.71 7.89 -32.25
N TYR A 125 2.86 8.54 -32.43
CA TYR A 125 3.57 9.21 -31.33
C TYR A 125 2.73 10.32 -30.65
N LYS A 126 1.67 10.81 -31.30
CA LYS A 126 0.78 11.84 -30.75
C LYS A 126 -0.04 11.36 -29.55
N ASP A 127 -0.17 10.04 -29.40
CA ASP A 127 -0.87 9.42 -28.27
C ASP A 127 0.10 9.14 -27.10
N LEU A 128 1.38 9.54 -27.22
CA LEU A 128 2.42 9.38 -26.20
C LEU A 128 2.79 10.75 -25.59
N PRO A 129 3.22 10.79 -24.31
CA PRO A 129 3.38 9.65 -23.39
C PRO A 129 2.03 9.10 -22.90
N LEU A 130 1.99 7.80 -22.61
CA LEU A 130 0.81 7.11 -22.06
C LEU A 130 1.22 6.29 -20.85
N ASN A 131 0.45 6.35 -19.76
CA ASN A 131 0.66 5.51 -18.59
C ASN A 131 -0.66 4.85 -18.19
N LEU A 132 -0.72 3.51 -18.27
CA LEU A 132 -1.90 2.71 -17.94
C LEU A 132 -1.64 1.92 -16.66
N TYR A 133 -2.61 1.85 -15.76
CA TYR A 133 -2.48 1.06 -14.54
C TYR A 133 -3.74 0.30 -14.18
N HIS A 134 -3.61 -0.71 -13.33
CA HIS A 134 -4.76 -1.34 -12.66
C HIS A 134 -4.41 -1.69 -11.22
N ILE A 135 -5.42 -1.97 -10.41
CA ILE A 135 -5.27 -2.54 -9.08
C ILE A 135 -5.96 -3.91 -9.12
N GLN A 136 -5.18 -4.99 -9.20
CA GLN A 136 -5.70 -6.32 -9.48
C GLN A 136 -4.96 -7.40 -8.69
N LEU A 137 -5.65 -8.50 -8.41
CA LEU A 137 -5.07 -9.69 -7.82
C LEU A 137 -4.02 -10.33 -8.75
N LYS A 138 -2.94 -10.80 -8.14
CA LYS A 138 -1.82 -11.50 -8.76
C LYS A 138 -1.62 -12.82 -8.02
N PHE A 139 -0.97 -13.76 -8.69
CA PHE A 139 -0.55 -15.00 -8.07
C PHE A 139 0.90 -15.31 -8.39
N ARG A 140 1.71 -15.54 -7.35
CA ARG A 140 3.06 -16.12 -7.44
C ARG A 140 3.11 -17.33 -6.54
N ASP A 141 3.46 -18.51 -7.06
CA ASP A 141 3.53 -19.75 -6.29
C ASP A 141 4.82 -19.80 -5.45
N GLU A 142 4.91 -18.86 -4.50
CA GLU A 142 6.01 -18.71 -3.56
C GLU A 142 6.26 -20.03 -2.81
N ILE A 143 7.51 -20.49 -2.85
CA ILE A 143 7.90 -21.80 -2.30
C ILE A 143 7.68 -21.88 -0.79
N ARG A 144 7.84 -20.75 -0.08
CA ARG A 144 7.65 -20.66 1.37
C ARG A 144 6.90 -19.38 1.73
N PRO A 145 5.57 -19.34 1.56
CA PRO A 145 4.79 -18.19 1.95
C PRO A 145 4.85 -18.01 3.47
N ARG A 146 5.13 -16.79 3.91
CA ARG A 146 5.38 -16.45 5.32
C ARG A 146 4.94 -15.03 5.62
N PHE A 147 4.94 -14.66 6.90
CA PHE A 147 4.70 -13.27 7.32
C PHE A 147 3.32 -12.72 6.92
N GLY A 148 2.30 -13.59 6.91
CA GLY A 148 0.92 -13.17 6.61
C GLY A 148 0.77 -12.72 5.16
N THR A 149 0.21 -11.52 4.97
CA THR A 149 0.00 -10.93 3.63
C THR A 149 1.23 -10.19 3.08
N MET A 150 2.36 -10.15 3.81
CA MET A 150 3.59 -9.57 3.27
C MET A 150 4.21 -10.42 2.16
N ARG A 151 4.24 -11.75 2.38
CA ARG A 151 4.80 -12.73 1.45
C ARG A 151 3.82 -13.88 1.27
N SER A 152 2.69 -13.54 0.64
CA SER A 152 1.62 -14.46 0.26
C SER A 152 1.76 -14.92 -1.19
N ARG A 153 0.96 -15.92 -1.59
CA ARG A 153 0.89 -16.40 -2.98
C ARG A 153 -0.11 -15.63 -3.80
N GLU A 154 -1.30 -15.40 -3.25
CA GLU A 154 -2.29 -14.49 -3.81
C GLU A 154 -2.18 -13.14 -3.12
N PHE A 155 -2.05 -12.06 -3.89
CA PHE A 155 -1.87 -10.71 -3.37
C PHE A 155 -2.41 -9.68 -4.35
N MET A 156 -2.71 -8.48 -3.86
CA MET A 156 -3.14 -7.38 -4.71
C MET A 156 -1.93 -6.53 -5.08
N MET A 157 -1.85 -6.12 -6.34
CA MET A 157 -0.82 -5.23 -6.84
C MET A 157 -1.48 -4.11 -7.61
N LYS A 158 -1.04 -2.88 -7.35
CA LYS A 158 -1.15 -1.80 -8.31
C LYS A 158 0.08 -1.86 -9.18
N ASP A 159 -0.11 -2.19 -10.44
CA ASP A 159 0.94 -2.20 -11.47
C ASP A 159 0.54 -1.24 -12.58
N ALA A 160 1.44 -0.28 -12.84
CA ALA A 160 1.32 0.73 -13.88
C ALA A 160 2.41 0.53 -14.93
N TYR A 161 2.16 0.99 -16.15
CA TYR A 161 3.00 0.76 -17.31
C TYR A 161 3.02 1.99 -18.21
N SER A 162 4.19 2.60 -18.39
CA SER A 162 4.34 3.75 -19.30
C SER A 162 4.82 3.32 -20.68
N PHE A 163 4.43 4.10 -21.68
CA PHE A 163 4.81 3.97 -23.07
C PHE A 163 5.24 5.35 -23.56
N ASP A 164 6.46 5.42 -24.06
CA ASP A 164 7.13 6.67 -24.43
C ASP A 164 7.86 6.50 -25.77
N LEU A 165 7.96 7.58 -26.54
CA LEU A 165 8.61 7.52 -27.86
C LEU A 165 10.14 7.36 -27.72
N THR A 166 10.74 8.02 -26.73
CA THR A 166 12.20 8.11 -26.55
C THR A 166 12.60 7.73 -25.13
N PRO A 167 13.88 7.38 -24.90
CA PRO A 167 14.41 7.15 -23.55
C PRO A 167 14.18 8.31 -22.59
N GLU A 168 14.33 9.56 -23.05
CA GLU A 168 14.17 10.77 -22.23
C GLU A 168 12.71 10.96 -21.83
N GLY A 169 11.77 10.64 -22.73
CA GLY A 169 10.34 10.60 -22.38
C GLY A 169 10.04 9.56 -21.30
N ALA A 170 10.64 8.37 -21.42
CA ALA A 170 10.49 7.31 -20.43
C ALA A 170 11.11 7.67 -19.07
N GLU A 171 12.22 8.41 -19.04
CA GLU A 171 12.81 8.95 -17.81
C GLU A 171 11.87 9.95 -17.13
N HIS A 172 11.22 10.83 -17.90
CA HIS A 172 10.19 11.71 -17.34
C HIS A 172 8.99 10.94 -16.77
N SER A 173 8.48 9.93 -17.50
CA SER A 173 7.43 9.02 -17.03
C SER A 173 7.84 8.25 -15.75
N TYR A 174 9.11 7.86 -15.66
CA TYR A 174 9.68 7.25 -14.46
C TYR A 174 9.69 8.24 -13.29
N ASN A 175 10.14 9.49 -13.50
CA ASN A 175 10.17 10.52 -12.47
C ASN A 175 8.78 10.92 -11.98
N LYS A 176 7.76 10.90 -12.87
CA LYS A 176 6.34 11.03 -12.47
C LYS A 176 5.97 9.98 -11.43
N MET A 177 6.30 8.71 -11.69
CA MET A 177 5.99 7.62 -10.78
C MET A 177 6.83 7.67 -9.50
N PHE A 178 8.10 8.09 -9.58
CA PHE A 178 8.96 8.30 -8.41
C PHE A 178 8.33 9.31 -7.43
N ALA A 179 7.94 10.48 -7.92
CA ALA A 179 7.30 11.51 -7.09
C ALA A 179 5.93 11.06 -6.56
N ALA A 180 5.12 10.36 -7.38
CA ALA A 180 3.83 9.82 -6.96
C ALA A 180 3.98 8.78 -5.84
N TYR A 181 5.04 7.97 -5.87
CA TYR A 181 5.32 6.95 -4.85
C TYR A 181 5.72 7.57 -3.52
N LEU A 182 6.62 8.57 -3.54
CA LEU A 182 6.98 9.33 -2.33
C LEU A 182 5.73 9.87 -1.63
N ARG A 183 4.83 10.49 -2.41
CA ARG A 183 3.55 11.01 -1.92
C ARG A 183 2.61 9.92 -1.43
N THR A 184 2.53 8.81 -2.15
CA THR A 184 1.67 7.68 -1.79
C THR A 184 2.04 7.13 -0.42
N PHE A 185 3.33 6.83 -0.19
CA PHE A 185 3.76 6.26 1.08
C PHE A 185 3.63 7.26 2.23
N ASP A 186 3.94 8.53 2.02
CA ASP A 186 3.75 9.58 3.04
C ASP A 186 2.28 9.70 3.46
N ARG A 187 1.35 9.72 2.50
CA ARG A 187 -0.10 9.73 2.78
C ARG A 187 -0.58 8.48 3.50
N LEU A 188 0.13 7.36 3.38
CA LEU A 188 -0.13 6.14 4.15
C LEU A 188 0.50 6.16 5.55
N GLY A 189 1.13 7.27 5.94
CA GLY A 189 1.84 7.42 7.22
C GLY A 189 3.17 6.67 7.25
N LEU A 190 3.75 6.38 6.09
CA LEU A 190 4.97 5.60 5.94
C LEU A 190 6.09 6.46 5.37
N ARG A 191 7.30 6.25 5.88
CA ARG A 191 8.50 6.84 5.33
C ARG A 191 9.26 5.81 4.50
N ALA A 192 8.92 5.72 3.22
CA ALA A 192 9.60 4.82 2.29
C ALA A 192 10.78 5.52 1.62
N ILE A 193 11.96 4.93 1.73
CA ILE A 193 13.21 5.44 1.17
C ILE A 193 13.43 4.80 -0.20
N PRO A 194 13.60 5.58 -1.28
CA PRO A 194 13.96 5.03 -2.59
C PRO A 194 15.42 4.57 -2.54
N MET A 195 15.66 3.30 -2.87
CA MET A 195 16.98 2.68 -2.88
C MET A 195 17.28 2.12 -4.24
N ARG A 196 18.52 2.26 -4.70
CA ARG A 196 18.96 1.58 -5.93
C ARG A 196 18.86 0.08 -5.73
N ALA A 197 18.23 -0.59 -6.69
CA ALA A 197 17.92 -2.02 -6.63
C ALA A 197 18.31 -2.73 -7.93
N ASP A 198 18.44 -4.05 -7.85
CA ASP A 198 18.63 -4.89 -9.04
C ASP A 198 17.40 -4.80 -9.96
N THR A 199 17.61 -5.05 -11.25
CA THR A 199 16.51 -5.01 -12.24
C THR A 199 15.84 -6.37 -12.44
N GLY A 200 16.44 -7.45 -11.91
CA GLY A 200 15.92 -8.80 -11.95
C GLY A 200 15.50 -9.29 -13.34
N PRO A 201 14.53 -10.21 -13.43
CA PRO A 201 13.99 -10.70 -14.70
C PRO A 201 13.18 -9.65 -15.48
N ILE A 202 12.92 -8.47 -14.91
CA ILE A 202 12.25 -7.35 -15.60
C ILE A 202 13.28 -6.60 -16.46
N GLY A 203 14.55 -6.54 -16.06
CA GLY A 203 15.66 -5.93 -16.82
C GLY A 203 15.64 -4.40 -16.84
N GLY A 204 16.69 -3.79 -17.41
CA GLY A 204 16.84 -2.33 -17.46
C GLY A 204 18.14 -1.82 -16.84
N LYS A 205 18.24 -0.51 -16.62
CA LYS A 205 19.35 0.14 -15.89
C LYS A 205 18.90 1.08 -14.77
N LEU A 206 17.63 1.46 -14.77
CA LEU A 206 17.08 2.45 -13.85
C LEU A 206 15.95 1.78 -13.05
N SER A 207 16.25 1.48 -11.78
CA SER A 207 15.46 0.64 -10.88
C SER A 207 15.58 1.16 -9.45
N HIS A 208 14.45 1.44 -8.80
CA HIS A 208 14.42 1.81 -7.40
C HIS A 208 13.34 1.04 -6.64
N GLU A 209 13.74 0.44 -5.53
CA GLU A 209 12.84 -0.11 -4.52
C GLU A 209 12.53 0.96 -3.48
N PHE A 210 11.26 1.08 -3.09
CA PHE A 210 10.81 1.93 -2.01
C PHE A 210 10.70 1.08 -0.75
N ILE A 211 11.58 1.32 0.21
CA ILE A 211 11.75 0.48 1.38
C ILE A 211 11.42 1.24 2.65
N ILE A 212 10.59 0.64 3.50
CA ILE A 212 10.33 1.13 4.86
C ILE A 212 11.29 0.44 5.80
N LEU A 213 12.00 1.21 6.62
CA LEU A 213 12.90 0.66 7.62
C LEU A 213 12.11 -0.07 8.71
N ALA A 214 12.40 -1.35 8.91
CA ALA A 214 11.74 -2.20 9.89
C ALA A 214 12.64 -3.39 10.23
N ASP A 215 12.81 -3.70 11.52
CA ASP A 215 13.68 -4.80 11.98
C ASP A 215 13.24 -6.18 11.44
N THR A 216 11.94 -6.34 11.15
CA THR A 216 11.34 -7.55 10.58
C THR A 216 11.44 -7.63 9.04
N GLY A 217 12.01 -6.60 8.40
CA GLY A 217 12.13 -6.50 6.95
C GLY A 217 12.93 -7.64 6.32
N GLU A 218 12.58 -8.03 5.09
CA GLU A 218 13.29 -9.12 4.39
C GLU A 218 14.62 -8.66 3.79
N SER A 219 14.72 -7.39 3.40
CA SER A 219 15.88 -6.81 2.71
C SER A 219 16.83 -6.14 3.70
N GLU A 220 18.13 -6.43 3.58
CA GLU A 220 19.18 -5.66 4.25
C GLU A 220 19.48 -4.41 3.43
N VAL A 221 19.58 -3.26 4.09
CA VAL A 221 19.68 -1.95 3.44
C VAL A 221 20.73 -1.06 4.07
N PHE A 222 21.30 -0.20 3.24
CA PHE A 222 22.36 0.75 3.61
C PHE A 222 22.01 2.12 3.04
N CYS A 223 21.79 3.10 3.91
CA CYS A 223 21.45 4.45 3.48
C CYS A 223 22.04 5.54 4.37
N HIS A 224 21.92 6.79 3.94
CA HIS A 224 22.17 7.97 4.75
C HIS A 224 20.98 8.23 5.69
N LYS A 225 21.22 8.56 6.96
CA LYS A 225 20.13 8.74 7.94
C LYS A 225 19.15 9.87 7.57
N ASP A 226 19.63 10.96 6.97
CA ASP A 226 18.84 12.16 6.63
C ASP A 226 17.68 11.91 5.64
N PHE A 227 17.63 10.75 4.98
CA PHE A 227 16.48 10.39 4.14
C PHE A 227 15.15 10.40 4.90
N VAL A 228 15.15 10.24 6.23
CA VAL A 228 13.93 10.35 7.03
C VAL A 228 13.41 11.79 7.15
N ASP A 229 14.28 12.78 6.91
CA ASP A 229 13.99 14.21 7.12
C ASP A 229 13.72 14.99 5.81
N PHE A 230 13.93 14.38 4.64
CA PHE A 230 13.66 15.03 3.35
C PHE A 230 12.18 15.45 3.19
N ASP A 231 11.95 16.60 2.57
CA ASP A 231 10.57 17.00 2.25
C ASP A 231 9.95 16.09 1.18
N ILE A 232 8.73 15.65 1.45
CA ILE A 232 7.89 14.95 0.47
C ILE A 232 7.35 15.98 -0.54
N PRO A 233 7.27 15.65 -1.84
CA PRO A 233 6.66 16.52 -2.83
C PRO A 233 5.22 16.93 -2.44
N GLY A 234 4.94 18.23 -2.45
CA GLY A 234 3.66 18.79 -2.01
C GLY A 234 2.47 18.39 -2.90
N GLU A 235 1.24 18.64 -2.43
CA GLU A 235 0.01 18.27 -3.16
C GLU A 235 -0.11 18.93 -4.54
N HIS A 236 0.46 20.13 -4.68
CA HIS A 236 0.46 20.91 -5.93
C HIS A 236 1.70 20.66 -6.79
N THR A 237 2.35 19.50 -6.64
CA THR A 237 3.46 19.10 -7.52
C THR A 237 2.99 19.13 -8.98
N ASP A 238 3.68 19.90 -9.81
CA ASP A 238 3.43 19.94 -11.26
C ASP A 238 4.09 18.70 -11.90
N PHE A 239 3.27 17.70 -12.20
CA PHE A 239 3.75 16.46 -12.81
C PHE A 239 4.16 16.65 -14.27
N ASP A 240 3.75 17.72 -14.95
CA ASP A 240 4.15 17.96 -16.34
C ASP A 240 5.47 18.75 -16.45
N SER A 241 6.00 19.24 -15.33
CA SER A 241 7.30 19.89 -15.27
C SER A 241 8.45 18.87 -15.30
N VAL A 242 9.11 18.74 -16.45
CA VAL A 242 10.30 17.87 -16.61
C VAL A 242 11.41 18.26 -15.64
N GLU A 243 11.77 19.55 -15.60
CA GLU A 243 12.82 20.07 -14.70
C GLU A 243 12.43 19.93 -13.22
N GLY A 244 11.17 20.18 -12.88
CA GLY A 244 10.68 20.07 -11.51
C GLY A 244 10.75 18.64 -10.98
N LEU A 245 10.31 17.67 -11.78
CA LEU A 245 10.38 16.25 -11.41
C LEU A 245 11.83 15.74 -11.39
N GLN A 246 12.70 16.22 -12.29
CA GLN A 246 14.12 15.90 -12.24
C GLN A 246 14.76 16.41 -10.94
N ALA A 247 14.46 17.64 -10.52
CA ALA A 247 14.98 18.19 -9.27
C ALA A 247 14.55 17.39 -8.03
N ILE A 248 13.32 16.84 -8.03
CA ILE A 248 12.85 15.93 -6.98
C ILE A 248 13.68 14.65 -7.00
N PHE A 249 13.84 14.02 -8.17
CA PHE A 249 14.63 12.80 -8.33
C PHE A 249 16.09 13.01 -7.88
N ASP A 250 16.73 14.08 -8.34
CA ASP A 250 18.11 14.43 -7.99
C ASP A 250 18.27 14.65 -6.48
N LYS A 251 17.33 15.36 -5.84
CA LYS A 251 17.32 15.52 -4.37
C LYS A 251 17.27 14.16 -3.69
N TRP A 252 16.30 13.32 -4.04
CA TRP A 252 16.06 12.02 -3.42
C TRP A 252 17.06 10.93 -3.80
N THR A 253 18.00 11.20 -4.70
CA THR A 253 19.10 10.30 -5.06
C THR A 253 20.48 10.90 -4.78
N SER A 254 20.54 12.11 -4.20
CA SER A 254 21.79 12.81 -3.88
C SER A 254 22.62 12.16 -2.77
N LEU A 255 21.97 11.38 -1.90
CA LEU A 255 22.62 10.66 -0.80
C LEU A 255 22.66 9.16 -1.08
N TYR A 256 23.60 8.46 -0.45
CA TYR A 256 23.75 7.03 -0.64
C TYR A 256 22.55 6.26 -0.10
N ALA A 257 21.90 5.46 -0.95
CA ALA A 257 20.90 4.47 -0.57
C ALA A 257 20.94 3.28 -1.54
N ALA A 258 21.11 2.07 -1.00
CA ALA A 258 21.16 0.85 -1.78
C ALA A 258 20.65 -0.35 -0.98
N THR A 259 20.02 -1.29 -1.68
CA THR A 259 19.76 -2.63 -1.16
C THR A 259 21.06 -3.43 -1.11
N SER A 260 21.08 -4.52 -0.36
CA SER A 260 22.26 -5.39 -0.22
C SER A 260 22.84 -5.87 -1.56
N GLU A 261 21.99 -6.08 -2.58
CA GLU A 261 22.36 -6.54 -3.91
C GLU A 261 23.17 -5.49 -4.70
N MET A 262 22.91 -4.21 -4.42
CA MET A 262 23.55 -3.07 -5.09
C MET A 262 24.50 -2.30 -4.15
N HIS A 263 24.83 -2.89 -2.99
CA HIS A 263 25.67 -2.26 -2.00
C HIS A 263 27.13 -2.15 -2.49
N ASP A 264 27.64 -0.92 -2.57
CA ASP A 264 29.04 -0.61 -2.77
C ASP A 264 29.66 -0.17 -1.43
N GLU A 265 30.46 -1.07 -0.85
CA GLU A 265 31.10 -0.88 0.44
C GLU A 265 32.02 0.35 0.46
N ALA A 266 32.73 0.64 -0.63
CA ALA A 266 33.64 1.78 -0.69
C ALA A 266 32.86 3.10 -0.73
N ALA A 267 31.79 3.16 -1.52
CA ALA A 267 30.91 4.34 -1.59
C ALA A 267 30.18 4.58 -0.26
N PHE A 268 29.70 3.52 0.40
CA PHE A 268 29.07 3.65 1.72
C PHE A 268 30.07 4.08 2.80
N ASN A 269 31.30 3.54 2.78
CA ASN A 269 32.37 3.94 3.70
C ASN A 269 32.91 5.37 3.46
N ALA A 270 32.54 6.02 2.35
CA ALA A 270 32.82 7.43 2.12
C ALA A 270 31.82 8.37 2.84
N VAL A 271 30.62 7.88 3.20
CA VAL A 271 29.66 8.62 4.04
C VAL A 271 30.24 8.79 5.45
N PRO A 272 30.08 9.93 6.14
CA PRO A 272 30.54 10.07 7.53
C PRO A 272 29.91 9.01 8.45
N GLU A 273 30.68 8.44 9.37
CA GLU A 273 30.24 7.31 10.22
C GLU A 273 28.95 7.61 11.00
N GLY A 274 28.80 8.84 11.52
CA GLY A 274 27.60 9.27 12.24
C GLY A 274 26.35 9.47 11.38
N ASP A 275 26.48 9.38 10.06
CA ASP A 275 25.41 9.58 9.09
C ASP A 275 25.03 8.29 8.34
N ARG A 276 25.78 7.21 8.56
CA ARG A 276 25.51 5.88 8.02
C ARG A 276 24.38 5.20 8.78
N LEU A 277 23.44 4.62 8.04
CA LEU A 277 22.37 3.80 8.58
C LEU A 277 22.36 2.43 7.87
N SER A 278 22.57 1.38 8.66
CA SER A 278 22.39 -0.01 8.23
C SER A 278 21.19 -0.59 8.97
N ALA A 279 20.24 -1.14 8.22
CA ALA A 279 18.98 -1.63 8.78
C ALA A 279 18.42 -2.78 7.96
N ARG A 280 17.28 -3.31 8.41
CA ARG A 280 16.41 -4.15 7.59
C ARG A 280 15.21 -3.32 7.12
N GLY A 281 14.58 -3.74 6.03
CA GLY A 281 13.42 -3.04 5.51
C GLY A 281 12.45 -3.90 4.69
N ILE A 282 11.25 -3.37 4.53
CA ILE A 282 10.14 -3.98 3.79
C ILE A 282 9.99 -3.21 2.47
N GLU A 283 10.23 -3.90 1.36
CA GLU A 283 9.97 -3.40 0.01
C GLU A 283 8.46 -3.28 -0.22
N VAL A 284 7.96 -2.06 -0.38
CA VAL A 284 6.53 -1.74 -0.54
C VAL A 284 6.15 -1.25 -1.93
N GLY A 285 7.14 -0.92 -2.75
CA GLY A 285 6.96 -0.63 -4.16
C GLY A 285 8.27 -0.68 -4.92
N HIS A 286 8.17 -0.87 -6.23
CA HIS A 286 9.31 -0.98 -7.12
C HIS A 286 8.96 -0.32 -8.45
N ILE A 287 9.88 0.47 -8.98
CA ILE A 287 9.76 1.12 -10.28
C ILE A 287 10.93 0.74 -11.18
N PHE A 288 10.64 0.48 -12.46
CA PHE A 288 11.59 -0.01 -13.45
C PHE A 288 11.45 0.74 -14.77
N TYR A 289 12.59 1.03 -15.39
CA TYR A 289 12.69 1.34 -16.82
C TYR A 289 13.41 0.21 -17.55
N PHE A 290 12.72 -0.45 -18.48
CA PHE A 290 13.24 -1.61 -19.23
C PHE A 290 13.33 -1.38 -20.73
N GLY A 291 13.19 -0.14 -21.19
CA GLY A 291 13.37 0.24 -22.59
C GLY A 291 12.43 -0.53 -23.51
N THR A 292 12.97 -1.18 -24.53
CA THR A 292 12.21 -1.87 -25.59
C THR A 292 12.00 -3.37 -25.34
N LYS A 293 12.26 -3.85 -24.10
CA LYS A 293 12.28 -5.28 -23.77
C LYS A 293 11.03 -6.06 -24.20
N TYR A 294 9.85 -5.45 -24.10
CA TYR A 294 8.59 -6.08 -24.49
C TYR A 294 8.12 -5.60 -25.87
N SER A 295 8.36 -4.33 -26.19
CA SER A 295 7.93 -3.75 -27.45
C SER A 295 8.60 -4.39 -28.67
N GLU A 296 9.89 -4.71 -28.59
CA GLU A 296 10.64 -5.38 -29.67
C GLU A 296 10.10 -6.79 -29.98
N PRO A 297 10.08 -7.75 -29.04
CA PRO A 297 9.63 -9.11 -29.34
C PRO A 297 8.13 -9.16 -29.67
N MET A 298 7.31 -8.26 -29.13
CA MET A 298 5.88 -8.21 -29.38
C MET A 298 5.48 -7.26 -30.51
N GLY A 299 6.41 -6.62 -31.21
CA GLY A 299 6.08 -5.74 -32.34
C GLY A 299 5.30 -4.47 -31.97
N ALA A 300 5.41 -3.96 -30.74
CA ALA A 300 4.71 -2.75 -30.30
C ALA A 300 5.42 -1.49 -30.81
N LYS A 301 4.91 -0.95 -31.92
CA LYS A 301 5.49 0.21 -32.61
C LYS A 301 4.49 1.34 -32.79
N VAL A 302 5.01 2.56 -32.89
CA VAL A 302 4.26 3.76 -33.30
C VAL A 302 4.96 4.47 -34.44
N GLN A 303 4.19 5.17 -35.28
CA GLN A 303 4.75 6.12 -36.24
C GLN A 303 5.26 7.36 -35.49
N GLY A 304 6.55 7.68 -35.65
CA GLY A 304 7.22 8.84 -35.08
C GLY A 304 7.02 10.13 -35.89
N PRO A 305 7.48 11.28 -35.37
CA PRO A 305 7.40 12.56 -36.07
C PRO A 305 8.25 12.60 -37.35
N ASP A 306 9.22 11.70 -37.48
CA ASP A 306 10.05 11.50 -38.67
C ASP A 306 9.38 10.62 -39.74
N GLY A 307 8.15 10.16 -39.49
CA GLY A 307 7.38 9.29 -40.39
C GLY A 307 7.78 7.81 -40.35
N LYS A 308 8.75 7.41 -39.52
CA LYS A 308 9.21 6.02 -39.37
C LYS A 308 8.51 5.32 -38.22
N GLU A 309 8.54 3.99 -38.21
CA GLU A 309 8.09 3.21 -37.06
C GLU A 309 9.20 3.08 -36.01
N HIS A 310 8.84 3.33 -34.75
CA HIS A 310 9.74 3.18 -33.60
C HIS A 310 9.12 2.22 -32.60
N PHE A 311 9.93 1.34 -32.01
CA PHE A 311 9.51 0.58 -30.83
C PHE A 311 9.39 1.54 -29.64
N VAL A 312 8.32 1.41 -28.87
CA VAL A 312 8.10 2.27 -27.70
C VAL A 312 9.00 1.88 -26.55
N HIS A 313 9.51 2.89 -25.85
CA HIS A 313 10.20 2.70 -24.58
C HIS A 313 9.18 2.53 -23.46
N MET A 314 9.46 1.62 -22.54
CA MET A 314 8.52 1.22 -21.52
C MET A 314 9.14 1.17 -20.12
N GLY A 315 8.29 1.42 -19.13
CA GLY A 315 8.58 1.21 -17.71
C GLY A 315 7.39 0.55 -16.99
N SER A 316 7.66 -0.08 -15.84
CA SER A 316 6.61 -0.63 -14.97
C SER A 316 6.79 -0.19 -13.52
N TYR A 317 5.67 -0.06 -12.83
CA TYR A 317 5.61 0.58 -11.53
C TYR A 317 4.63 -0.19 -10.62
N GLY A 318 5.18 -1.03 -9.74
CA GLY A 318 4.44 -1.85 -8.78
C GLY A 318 4.33 -1.24 -7.38
N ILE A 319 3.14 -1.30 -6.77
CA ILE A 319 2.91 -1.13 -5.32
C ILE A 319 2.09 -2.32 -4.86
N GLY A 320 2.38 -2.89 -3.68
CA GLY A 320 1.62 -4.01 -3.12
C GLY A 320 0.62 -3.58 -2.04
N PRO A 321 -0.63 -3.19 -2.36
CA PRO A 321 -1.65 -2.84 -1.37
C PRO A 321 -1.81 -3.84 -0.22
N THR A 322 -1.81 -5.15 -0.52
CA THR A 322 -1.95 -6.19 0.51
C THR A 322 -0.72 -6.34 1.40
N ARG A 323 0.47 -5.95 0.90
CA ARG A 323 1.72 -5.89 1.65
C ARG A 323 1.84 -4.59 2.45
N LEU A 324 1.24 -3.49 1.99
CA LEU A 324 1.25 -2.20 2.68
C LEU A 324 0.51 -2.24 4.01
N VAL A 325 -0.62 -2.94 4.11
CA VAL A 325 -1.38 -3.03 5.37
C VAL A 325 -0.54 -3.56 6.54
N PRO A 326 0.13 -4.74 6.44
CA PRO A 326 1.02 -5.19 7.51
C PRO A 326 2.25 -4.29 7.66
N ALA A 327 2.79 -3.69 6.59
CA ALA A 327 3.93 -2.76 6.70
C ALA A 327 3.61 -1.51 7.55
N ILE A 328 2.39 -0.98 7.43
CA ILE A 328 1.89 0.10 8.29
C ILE A 328 1.84 -0.33 9.75
N ILE A 329 1.41 -1.57 10.02
CA ILE A 329 1.36 -2.10 11.39
C ILE A 329 2.78 -2.31 11.94
N GLU A 330 3.72 -2.84 11.16
CA GLU A 330 5.13 -2.96 11.59
C GLU A 330 5.71 -1.60 11.97
N ALA A 331 5.40 -0.55 11.19
CA ALA A 331 5.85 0.81 11.47
C ALA A 331 5.10 1.51 12.62
N SER A 332 3.90 1.04 13.00
CA SER A 332 3.02 1.76 13.92
C SER A 332 2.14 0.81 14.75
N HIS A 333 2.69 0.34 15.86
CA HIS A 333 2.01 -0.48 16.86
C HIS A 333 2.61 -0.26 18.27
N ASP A 334 1.92 -0.74 19.29
CA ASP A 334 2.44 -0.87 20.66
C ASP A 334 2.03 -2.21 21.28
N ASP A 335 2.31 -2.39 22.58
CA ASP A 335 1.96 -3.61 23.32
C ASP A 335 0.46 -3.92 23.37
N ASN A 336 -0.39 -2.90 23.20
CA ASN A 336 -1.85 -3.03 23.27
C ASN A 336 -2.47 -3.33 21.90
N GLY A 337 -1.79 -2.97 20.80
CA GLY A 337 -2.22 -3.32 19.46
C GLY A 337 -1.80 -2.34 18.38
N ILE A 338 -2.64 -2.22 17.35
CA ILE A 338 -2.36 -1.43 16.16
C ILE A 338 -2.50 0.07 16.48
N ILE A 339 -1.71 0.92 15.80
CA ILE A 339 -1.91 2.38 15.79
C ILE A 339 -2.00 2.82 14.33
N TRP A 340 -3.20 3.07 13.82
CA TRP A 340 -3.36 3.47 12.43
C TRP A 340 -3.03 4.95 12.19
N PRO A 341 -2.33 5.29 11.10
CA PRO A 341 -2.40 6.62 10.52
C PRO A 341 -3.86 6.95 10.18
N ALA A 342 -4.29 8.19 10.46
CA ALA A 342 -5.70 8.59 10.31
C ALA A 342 -6.24 8.37 8.88
N SER A 343 -5.38 8.51 7.87
CA SER A 343 -5.72 8.34 6.45
C SER A 343 -6.15 6.91 6.08
N VAL A 344 -5.73 5.90 6.83
CA VAL A 344 -5.98 4.47 6.52
C VAL A 344 -6.72 3.73 7.63
N ALA A 345 -6.99 4.38 8.76
CA ALA A 345 -7.71 3.78 9.87
C ALA A 345 -9.07 3.22 9.42
N PRO A 346 -9.46 2.01 9.84
CA PRO A 346 -10.70 1.39 9.39
C PRO A 346 -11.92 2.17 9.86
N PHE A 347 -11.82 2.95 10.93
CA PHE A 347 -12.80 3.92 11.39
C PHE A 347 -12.03 5.14 11.92
N ASP A 348 -12.61 6.33 11.83
CA ASP A 348 -12.01 7.54 12.37
C ASP A 348 -12.13 7.57 13.90
N ILE A 349 -13.29 7.14 14.40
CA ILE A 349 -13.69 7.25 15.81
C ILE A 349 -14.40 5.96 16.25
N VAL A 350 -14.08 5.49 17.46
CA VAL A 350 -14.86 4.46 18.15
C VAL A 350 -15.57 5.05 19.36
N VAL A 351 -16.90 4.94 19.39
CA VAL A 351 -17.73 5.29 20.54
C VAL A 351 -17.89 4.06 21.42
N ILE A 352 -17.52 4.15 22.69
CA ILE A 352 -17.53 3.04 23.65
C ILE A 352 -18.58 3.32 24.71
N ASN A 353 -19.63 2.51 24.74
CA ASN A 353 -20.61 2.52 25.82
C ASN A 353 -20.15 1.61 26.96
N MET A 354 -19.74 2.17 28.09
CA MET A 354 -19.22 1.38 29.22
C MET A 354 -20.30 0.56 29.95
N LYS A 355 -21.58 0.89 29.76
CA LYS A 355 -22.71 0.25 30.44
C LYS A 355 -23.91 0.17 29.49
N ALA A 356 -23.82 -0.70 28.49
CA ALA A 356 -24.91 -0.94 27.56
C ALA A 356 -26.20 -1.34 28.29
N GLY A 357 -27.34 -0.80 27.86
CA GLY A 357 -28.63 -0.97 28.53
C GLY A 357 -28.91 0.04 29.64
N ASP A 358 -27.94 0.89 30.00
CA ASP A 358 -28.17 2.08 30.82
C ASP A 358 -28.67 3.22 29.92
N GLN A 359 -29.93 3.62 30.10
CA GLN A 359 -30.61 4.56 29.19
C GLN A 359 -29.80 5.85 28.93
N ALA A 360 -29.18 6.43 29.96
CA ALA A 360 -28.41 7.66 29.80
C ALA A 360 -27.13 7.44 28.98
N CYS A 361 -26.43 6.32 29.20
CA CYS A 361 -25.25 5.97 28.40
C CYS A 361 -25.62 5.62 26.96
N ASP A 362 -26.71 4.87 26.77
CA ASP A 362 -27.24 4.49 25.46
C ASP A 362 -27.60 5.75 24.65
N ASP A 363 -28.42 6.66 25.22
CA ASP A 363 -28.84 7.90 24.55
C ASP A 363 -27.64 8.81 24.21
N THR A 364 -26.66 8.91 25.11
CA THR A 364 -25.45 9.69 24.87
C THR A 364 -24.62 9.12 23.72
N CYS A 365 -24.44 7.79 23.68
CA CYS A 365 -23.72 7.14 22.60
C CYS A 365 -24.44 7.28 21.26
N GLU A 366 -25.78 7.16 21.24
CA GLU A 366 -26.58 7.37 20.03
C GLU A 366 -26.46 8.80 19.50
N LEU A 367 -26.53 9.79 20.39
CA LEU A 367 -26.37 11.19 20.02
C LEU A 367 -25.02 11.45 19.34
N ILE A 368 -23.93 10.99 19.96
CA ILE A 368 -22.58 11.16 19.43
C ILE A 368 -22.42 10.40 18.12
N TYR A 369 -22.87 9.14 18.08
CA TYR A 369 -22.82 8.30 16.87
C TYR A 369 -23.55 8.94 15.69
N ALA A 370 -24.77 9.43 15.90
CA ALA A 370 -25.58 10.05 14.86
C ALA A 370 -24.98 11.39 14.39
N ALA A 371 -24.52 12.23 15.31
CA ALA A 371 -23.92 13.53 14.99
C ALA A 371 -22.65 13.38 14.14
N LEU A 372 -21.73 12.52 14.57
CA LEU A 372 -20.46 12.30 13.87
C LEU A 372 -20.64 11.58 12.53
N THR A 373 -21.57 10.60 12.46
CA THR A 373 -21.92 9.96 11.19
C THR A 373 -22.53 10.97 10.21
N LYS A 374 -23.39 11.88 10.69
CA LYS A 374 -23.98 12.95 9.86
C LYS A 374 -22.91 13.93 9.33
N ALA A 375 -21.82 14.12 10.07
CA ALA A 375 -20.68 14.92 9.64
C ALA A 375 -19.71 14.17 8.70
N GLY A 376 -20.05 12.96 8.27
CA GLY A 376 -19.25 12.19 7.31
C GLY A 376 -18.08 11.43 7.92
N LYS A 377 -18.00 11.32 9.26
CA LYS A 377 -16.98 10.49 9.92
C LYS A 377 -17.33 9.01 9.86
N ASP A 378 -16.31 8.18 9.70
CA ASP A 378 -16.42 6.74 9.85
C ASP A 378 -16.47 6.36 11.34
N VAL A 379 -17.66 6.15 11.89
CA VAL A 379 -17.82 5.85 13.33
C VAL A 379 -18.12 4.36 13.57
N LEU A 380 -17.33 3.73 14.44
CA LEU A 380 -17.67 2.44 15.06
C LEU A 380 -18.32 2.70 16.42
N TYR A 381 -19.48 2.13 16.68
CA TYR A 381 -20.12 2.17 17.98
C TYR A 381 -20.05 0.79 18.64
N ASP A 382 -19.26 0.65 19.70
CA ASP A 382 -19.24 -0.53 20.56
C ASP A 382 -20.44 -0.55 21.52
N ASP A 383 -21.56 -1.05 20.99
CA ASP A 383 -22.85 -1.25 21.65
C ASP A 383 -23.04 -2.66 22.23
N THR A 384 -21.95 -3.43 22.37
CA THR A 384 -22.00 -4.80 22.91
C THR A 384 -22.29 -4.82 24.41
N ASP A 385 -22.76 -5.95 24.95
CA ASP A 385 -22.97 -6.15 26.39
C ASP A 385 -21.69 -6.61 27.12
N ASP A 386 -20.52 -6.30 26.55
CA ASP A 386 -19.23 -6.65 27.14
C ASP A 386 -18.83 -5.67 28.26
N ARG A 387 -18.00 -6.16 29.19
CA ARG A 387 -17.44 -5.33 30.27
C ARG A 387 -16.51 -4.25 29.70
N ALA A 388 -16.46 -3.09 30.35
CA ALA A 388 -15.64 -1.95 29.94
C ALA A 388 -14.16 -2.33 29.64
N GLY A 389 -13.55 -3.19 30.47
CA GLY A 389 -12.17 -3.65 30.23
C GLY A 389 -12.00 -4.41 28.90
N THR A 390 -12.98 -5.25 28.52
CA THR A 390 -12.99 -5.94 27.23
C THR A 390 -13.15 -4.96 26.08
N LYS A 391 -14.03 -3.95 26.23
CA LYS A 391 -14.23 -2.91 25.21
C LYS A 391 -12.97 -2.08 24.98
N PHE A 392 -12.29 -1.66 26.05
CA PHE A 392 -11.03 -0.93 25.95
C PHE A 392 -9.92 -1.76 25.30
N ALA A 393 -9.78 -3.03 25.69
CA ALA A 393 -8.79 -3.92 25.08
C ALA A 393 -9.07 -4.13 23.59
N THR A 394 -10.33 -4.29 23.19
CA THR A 394 -10.72 -4.40 21.78
C THR A 394 -10.42 -3.12 21.02
N ALA A 395 -10.80 -1.95 21.57
CA ALA A 395 -10.57 -0.65 20.93
C ALA A 395 -9.07 -0.35 20.74
N ASP A 396 -8.24 -0.70 21.73
CA ASP A 396 -6.79 -0.54 21.65
C ASP A 396 -6.17 -1.52 20.65
N LEU A 397 -6.67 -2.77 20.59
CA LEU A 397 -6.22 -3.80 19.65
C LEU A 397 -6.45 -3.40 18.19
N ILE A 398 -7.66 -2.92 17.86
CA ILE A 398 -8.03 -2.57 16.48
C ILE A 398 -7.46 -1.23 16.01
N GLY A 399 -6.98 -0.40 16.95
CA GLY A 399 -6.17 0.78 16.64
C GLY A 399 -6.90 1.99 16.08
N VAL A 400 -8.21 2.13 16.35
CA VAL A 400 -8.97 3.31 15.91
C VAL A 400 -8.38 4.57 16.55
N PRO A 401 -8.06 5.64 15.77
CA PRO A 401 -7.31 6.79 16.26
C PRO A 401 -7.90 7.49 17.48
N VAL A 402 -9.23 7.61 17.53
CA VAL A 402 -9.95 8.32 18.59
C VAL A 402 -10.96 7.39 19.26
N GLN A 403 -10.96 7.37 20.59
CA GLN A 403 -11.98 6.67 21.39
C GLN A 403 -12.80 7.70 22.17
N ILE A 404 -14.12 7.70 22.01
CA ILE A 404 -15.05 8.50 22.81
C ILE A 404 -15.77 7.57 23.78
N ILE A 405 -15.57 7.78 25.08
CA ILE A 405 -15.96 6.85 26.13
C ILE A 405 -17.11 7.46 26.94
N ALA A 406 -18.27 6.82 26.89
CA ALA A 406 -19.43 7.18 27.69
C ALA A 406 -19.56 6.23 28.89
N GLY A 407 -19.27 6.76 30.08
CA GLY A 407 -19.43 6.05 31.34
C GLY A 407 -20.48 6.71 32.23
N PRO A 408 -21.21 5.96 33.10
CA PRO A 408 -22.33 6.49 33.86
C PRO A 408 -22.01 7.75 34.67
N ARG A 409 -20.80 7.82 35.26
CA ARG A 409 -20.37 8.98 36.05
C ARG A 409 -20.16 10.23 35.20
N ALA A 410 -19.49 10.11 34.06
CA ALA A 410 -19.24 11.23 33.16
C ALA A 410 -20.55 11.70 32.49
N VAL A 411 -21.36 10.74 32.03
CA VAL A 411 -22.66 11.00 31.42
C VAL A 411 -23.60 11.74 32.39
N ALA A 412 -23.61 11.37 33.68
CA ALA A 412 -24.39 12.09 34.69
C ALA A 412 -23.99 13.56 34.86
N ASN A 413 -22.76 13.93 34.47
CA ASN A 413 -22.26 15.30 34.47
C ASN A 413 -22.40 15.99 33.09
N GLY A 414 -22.96 15.32 32.09
CA GLY A 414 -23.03 15.83 30.71
C GLY A 414 -21.70 15.76 29.95
N GLU A 415 -20.80 14.87 30.38
CA GLU A 415 -19.43 14.74 29.89
C GLU A 415 -19.14 13.36 29.29
N VAL A 416 -18.08 13.30 28.48
CA VAL A 416 -17.46 12.08 27.97
C VAL A 416 -15.94 12.20 28.08
N GLU A 417 -15.24 11.06 28.06
CA GLU A 417 -13.79 11.04 27.96
C GLU A 417 -13.38 10.77 26.50
N VAL A 418 -12.46 11.57 25.97
CA VAL A 418 -11.86 11.38 24.65
C VAL A 418 -10.42 10.90 24.84
N LYS A 419 -10.08 9.76 24.24
CA LYS A 419 -8.72 9.19 24.25
C LYS A 419 -8.13 9.21 22.84
N ASP A 420 -6.90 9.70 22.74
CA ASP A 420 -6.06 9.56 21.55
C ASP A 420 -5.31 8.21 21.60
N ARG A 421 -5.49 7.36 20.59
CA ARG A 421 -4.91 6.01 20.57
C ARG A 421 -3.39 6.01 20.49
N LYS A 422 -2.78 6.99 19.81
CA LYS A 422 -1.33 7.05 19.57
C LYS A 422 -0.57 7.48 20.82
N THR A 423 -1.06 8.49 21.52
CA THR A 423 -0.41 9.10 22.69
C THR A 423 -0.92 8.53 24.00
N GLY A 424 -2.12 7.94 24.02
CA GLY A 424 -2.81 7.51 25.22
C GLY A 424 -3.37 8.67 26.05
N ALA A 425 -3.24 9.92 25.59
CA ALA A 425 -3.77 11.10 26.27
C ALA A 425 -5.28 11.01 26.37
N ARG A 426 -5.81 11.38 27.55
CA ARG A 426 -7.24 11.37 27.86
C ARG A 426 -7.67 12.75 28.31
N GLU A 427 -8.81 13.19 27.81
CA GLU A 427 -9.41 14.47 28.15
C GLU A 427 -10.89 14.29 28.40
N THR A 428 -11.37 14.78 29.55
CA THR A 428 -12.81 14.86 29.84
C THR A 428 -13.34 16.18 29.29
N MET A 429 -14.44 16.12 28.54
CA MET A 429 -15.09 17.30 27.99
C MET A 429 -16.60 17.10 27.90
N THR A 430 -17.34 18.19 27.70
CA THR A 430 -18.79 18.09 27.50
C THR A 430 -19.10 17.32 26.22
N ILE A 431 -20.27 16.66 26.18
CA ILE A 431 -20.72 15.90 25.01
C ILE A 431 -20.73 16.77 23.75
N GLU A 432 -21.17 18.03 23.87
CA GLU A 432 -21.17 19.01 22.77
C GLU A 432 -19.76 19.35 22.30
N ALA A 433 -18.82 19.59 23.21
CA ALA A 433 -17.42 19.86 22.86
C ALA A 433 -16.77 18.67 22.13
N ALA A 434 -17.04 17.44 22.59
CA ALA A 434 -16.55 16.23 21.94
C ALA A 434 -17.07 16.09 20.50
N ILE A 435 -18.36 16.36 20.28
CA ILE A 435 -18.94 16.35 18.92
C ILE A 435 -18.30 17.45 18.07
N ASN A 436 -18.28 18.69 18.54
CA ASN A 436 -17.77 19.84 17.78
C ASN A 436 -16.30 19.69 17.39
N ARG A 437 -15.48 19.05 18.23
CA ARG A 437 -14.06 18.78 17.94
C ARG A 437 -13.84 17.96 16.67
N PHE A 438 -14.78 17.08 16.32
CA PHE A 438 -14.64 16.15 15.20
C PHE A 438 -15.62 16.40 14.05
N VAL A 439 -16.50 17.40 14.15
CA VAL A 439 -17.36 17.85 13.05
C VAL A 439 -16.70 18.94 12.20
N ALA A 440 -15.76 19.69 12.79
CA ALA A 440 -15.06 20.81 12.16
C ALA A 440 -14.15 20.41 10.98
#